data_AF-A0A7S2NJ11-F1
#
_entry.id   AF-A0A7S2NJ11-F1
#
_cell.length_a   1.000
_cell.length_b   1.000
_cell.length_c   1.000
_cell.angle_alpha   90.00
_cell.angle_beta   90.00
_cell.angle_gamma   90.00
#
_symmetry.space_group_name_H-M   'P 1'
#
loop_
_entity.id
_entity.type
_entity.pdbx_description
1 polymer ?
#
loop_
_entity_poly.entity_id
_entity_poly.type
_entity_poly.pdbx_seq_one_letter_code
_entity_poly.pdbx_strand_id
1 'polypeptide(L)'
;ESDGTLMCSYHGWRFDGAGKVTALPQAKDEEFARMATNPRACAAARPAQVREGVLWAWGESSPDAALESALAEPNLPAELADPSLEGRAKCSIWSHRDVPYGWEVALENVTDPAHVDVSHHNIVANRYEDPCPIEIDLVRKPSNAGGFKFSAKHLRKRPAKKGDGGVVTFDFKPPCQMHIKTAYPNGTSLTLLINFVPTKPGWTRLVGSTMLVQNERGEKPPGFALYSAPLPRWLSHLMAPAFLHQDQVFLHFQQAILRKEELKTGKGWKQSYWMPTESDKGTVALRSWLVRNGGIDWHPACSTDLAAMPDKRLLFDTYRTHTAQCTSC
;
A
#
# COMPACT_ATOMS: atom_id res chain seq x y z
N GLU A 1 5.63 -19.99 -20.30
CA GLU A 1 5.40 -20.82 -21.51
C GLU A 1 4.15 -21.69 -21.33
N SER A 2 3.62 -22.24 -22.42
CA SER A 2 2.39 -23.07 -22.39
C SER A 2 2.52 -24.37 -21.58
N ASP A 3 3.75 -24.80 -21.31
CA ASP A 3 4.08 -25.97 -20.48
C ASP A 3 4.19 -25.66 -18.98
N GLY A 4 3.87 -24.43 -18.56
CA GLY A 4 3.92 -24.02 -17.16
C GLY A 4 5.33 -23.66 -16.65
N THR A 5 6.35 -23.67 -17.51
CA THR A 5 7.71 -23.24 -17.15
C THR A 5 8.00 -21.80 -17.55
N LEU A 6 8.99 -21.19 -16.89
CA LEU A 6 9.59 -19.92 -17.29
C LEU A 6 10.85 -20.21 -18.12
N MET A 7 10.91 -19.64 -19.32
CA MET A 7 12.07 -19.78 -20.22
C MET A 7 12.89 -18.49 -20.23
N CYS A 8 14.19 -18.60 -19.95
CA CYS A 8 15.13 -17.50 -20.11
C CYS A 8 15.23 -17.09 -21.58
N SER A 9 14.95 -15.81 -21.88
CA SER A 9 14.97 -15.28 -23.25
C SER A 9 16.35 -15.22 -23.89
N TYR A 10 17.43 -15.31 -23.10
CA TYR A 10 18.79 -15.21 -23.64
C TYR A 10 19.35 -16.57 -24.07
N HIS A 11 19.21 -17.60 -23.22
CA HIS A 11 19.82 -18.91 -23.45
C HIS A 11 18.83 -20.08 -23.45
N GLY A 12 17.54 -19.85 -23.25
CA GLY A 12 16.51 -20.90 -23.30
C GLY A 12 16.48 -21.85 -22.10
N TRP A 13 17.18 -21.53 -21.00
CA TRP A 13 17.08 -22.28 -19.74
C TRP A 13 15.64 -22.26 -19.23
N ARG A 14 15.16 -23.37 -18.68
CA ARG A 14 13.77 -23.48 -18.20
C ARG A 14 13.71 -23.76 -16.70
N PHE A 15 12.72 -23.17 -16.05
CA PHE A 15 12.47 -23.30 -14.62
C PHE A 15 10.98 -23.58 -14.36
N ASP A 16 10.67 -24.48 -13.44
CA ASP A 16 9.29 -24.71 -12.99
C ASP A 16 8.84 -23.70 -11.91
N GLY A 17 7.61 -23.85 -11.43
CA GLY A 17 7.04 -22.98 -10.38
C GLY A 17 7.70 -23.10 -9.01
N ALA A 18 8.46 -24.17 -8.76
CA ALA A 18 9.30 -24.31 -7.56
C ALA A 18 10.70 -23.73 -7.76
N GLY A 19 10.97 -23.13 -8.93
CA GLY A 19 12.27 -22.56 -9.28
C GLY A 19 13.30 -23.62 -9.69
N LYS A 20 12.91 -24.89 -9.78
CA LYS A 20 13.82 -25.96 -10.19
C LYS A 20 14.12 -25.83 -11.68
N VAL A 21 15.40 -25.95 -12.04
CA VAL A 21 15.78 -26.02 -13.46
C VAL A 21 15.27 -27.31 -14.09
N THR A 22 14.53 -27.17 -15.19
CA THR A 22 13.91 -28.29 -15.91
C THR A 22 14.54 -28.57 -17.27
N ALA A 23 15.25 -27.59 -17.85
CA ALA A 23 16.00 -27.80 -19.08
C ALA A 23 17.18 -26.83 -19.21
N LEU A 24 18.29 -27.35 -19.75
CA LEU A 24 19.51 -26.63 -20.10
C LEU A 24 19.89 -26.96 -21.54
N PRO A 25 19.40 -26.21 -22.56
CA PRO A 25 19.57 -26.61 -23.96
C PRO A 25 21.02 -26.71 -24.44
N GLN A 26 21.97 -26.13 -23.70
CA GLN A 26 23.41 -26.17 -24.03
C GLN A 26 24.17 -27.28 -23.29
N ALA A 27 23.51 -28.05 -22.43
CA ALA A 27 24.14 -29.12 -21.66
C ALA A 27 23.80 -30.49 -22.28
N LYS A 28 24.76 -31.43 -22.27
CA LYS A 28 24.49 -32.85 -22.51
C LYS A 28 23.68 -33.43 -21.34
N ASP A 29 23.05 -34.58 -21.57
CA ASP A 29 22.18 -35.22 -20.55
C ASP A 29 22.89 -35.46 -19.21
N GLU A 30 24.14 -35.95 -19.24
CA GLU A 30 24.93 -36.19 -18.03
C GLU A 30 25.28 -34.88 -17.30
N GLU A 31 25.55 -33.80 -18.06
CA GLU A 31 25.84 -32.48 -17.51
C GLU A 31 24.58 -31.89 -16.87
N PHE A 32 23.43 -32.01 -17.53
CA PHE A 32 22.15 -31.59 -17.01
C PHE A 32 21.78 -32.36 -15.73
N ALA A 33 21.91 -33.68 -15.72
CA ALA A 33 21.62 -34.51 -14.54
C ALA A 33 22.43 -34.05 -13.32
N ARG A 34 23.72 -33.75 -13.52
CA ARG A 34 24.57 -33.19 -12.48
C ARG A 34 24.13 -31.78 -12.07
N MET A 35 23.90 -30.88 -13.03
CA MET A 35 23.56 -29.48 -12.76
C MET A 35 22.18 -29.30 -12.12
N ALA A 36 21.19 -30.11 -12.49
CA ALA A 36 19.82 -30.05 -11.95
C ALA A 36 19.74 -30.38 -10.45
N THR A 37 20.77 -31.00 -9.89
CA THR A 37 20.90 -31.22 -8.44
C THR A 37 21.61 -30.09 -7.70
N ASN A 38 22.23 -29.14 -8.42
CA ASN A 38 22.95 -28.03 -7.82
C ASN A 38 21.98 -26.87 -7.55
N PRO A 39 21.84 -26.41 -6.30
CA PRO A 39 20.96 -25.28 -5.97
C PRO A 39 21.28 -24.00 -6.74
N ARG A 40 22.54 -23.82 -7.18
CA ARG A 40 22.96 -22.65 -7.99
C ARG A 40 22.40 -22.66 -9.42
N ALA A 41 21.92 -23.81 -9.89
CA ALA A 41 21.24 -23.91 -11.17
C ALA A 41 19.75 -23.58 -11.07
N CYS A 42 19.19 -23.53 -9.85
CA CYS A 42 17.78 -23.22 -9.59
C CYS A 42 17.57 -21.74 -9.31
N ALA A 43 16.35 -21.26 -9.56
CA ALA A 43 15.89 -19.93 -9.19
C ALA A 43 15.23 -19.95 -7.81
N ALA A 44 15.24 -18.82 -7.11
CA ALA A 44 14.45 -18.66 -5.90
C ALA A 44 12.95 -18.59 -6.26
N ALA A 45 12.15 -19.47 -5.67
CA ALA A 45 10.69 -19.43 -5.78
C ALA A 45 10.08 -18.84 -4.51
N ARG A 46 9.03 -18.04 -4.67
CA ARG A 46 8.27 -17.43 -3.58
C ARG A 46 6.86 -18.00 -3.59
N PRO A 47 6.35 -18.50 -2.47
CA PRO A 47 4.95 -18.87 -2.34
C PRO A 47 4.06 -17.71 -2.79
N ALA A 48 3.03 -18.02 -3.55
CA ALA A 48 2.11 -17.03 -4.04
C ALA A 48 0.69 -17.57 -4.09
N GLN A 49 -0.28 -16.69 -3.93
CA GLN A 49 -1.69 -17.01 -3.99
C GLN A 49 -2.48 -15.88 -4.63
N VAL A 50 -3.55 -16.23 -5.36
CA VAL A 50 -4.49 -15.25 -5.90
C VAL A 50 -5.70 -15.19 -4.97
N ARG A 51 -6.02 -13.98 -4.52
CA ARG A 51 -7.20 -13.67 -3.68
C ARG A 51 -7.77 -12.32 -4.11
N GLU A 52 -9.09 -12.22 -4.25
CA GLU A 52 -9.79 -10.98 -4.62
C GLU A 52 -9.22 -10.28 -5.87
N GLY A 53 -8.78 -11.06 -6.86
CA GLY A 53 -8.20 -10.52 -8.10
C GLY A 53 -6.79 -9.94 -7.97
N VAL A 54 -6.10 -10.18 -6.86
CA VAL A 54 -4.72 -9.73 -6.60
C VAL A 54 -3.81 -10.95 -6.40
N LEU A 55 -2.59 -10.87 -6.97
CA LEU A 55 -1.51 -11.80 -6.69
C LEU A 55 -0.77 -11.37 -5.42
N TRP A 56 -0.82 -12.22 -4.41
CA TRP A 56 -0.05 -12.08 -3.17
C TRP A 56 1.19 -12.96 -3.28
N ALA A 57 2.35 -12.39 -2.98
CA ALA A 57 3.62 -13.10 -2.96
C ALA A 57 4.24 -13.00 -1.58
N TRP A 58 4.75 -14.11 -1.06
CA TRP A 58 5.45 -14.14 0.21
C TRP A 58 6.80 -13.41 0.10
N GLY A 59 7.15 -12.72 1.18
CA GLY A 59 8.35 -11.88 1.27
C GLY A 59 9.66 -12.67 1.25
N GLU A 60 9.60 -13.98 1.45
CA GLU A 60 10.76 -14.85 1.60
C GLU A 60 10.69 -16.06 0.66
N SER A 61 11.84 -16.66 0.40
CA SER A 61 12.01 -17.90 -0.37
C SER A 61 12.80 -18.95 0.44
N SER A 62 12.73 -18.86 1.78
CA SER A 62 13.35 -19.82 2.69
C SER A 62 12.64 -21.19 2.61
N PRO A 63 13.24 -22.29 3.09
CA PRO A 63 12.59 -23.59 3.14
C PRO A 63 11.24 -23.59 3.87
N ASP A 64 11.11 -22.74 4.90
CA ASP A 64 9.90 -22.63 5.72
C ASP A 64 8.84 -21.69 5.13
N ALA A 65 9.22 -20.83 4.16
CA ALA A 65 8.34 -19.84 3.56
C ALA A 65 7.02 -20.44 3.03
N ALA A 66 7.08 -21.64 2.45
CA ALA A 66 5.90 -22.32 1.92
C ALA A 66 4.91 -22.70 3.03
N LEU A 67 5.41 -23.18 4.16
CA LEU A 67 4.57 -23.54 5.31
C LEU A 67 4.02 -22.29 5.98
N GLU A 68 4.85 -21.28 6.22
CA GLU A 68 4.43 -20.01 6.82
C GLU A 68 3.37 -19.31 5.95
N SER A 69 3.59 -19.25 4.64
CA SER A 69 2.62 -18.69 3.71
C SER A 69 1.32 -19.50 3.63
N ALA A 70 1.35 -20.80 3.90
CA ALA A 70 0.14 -21.64 3.92
C ALA A 70 -0.66 -21.49 5.23
N LEU A 71 0.02 -21.12 6.33
CA LEU A 71 -0.60 -20.84 7.62
C LEU A 71 -1.09 -19.39 7.75
N ALA A 72 -0.70 -18.52 6.82
CA ALA A 72 -1.11 -17.13 6.76
C ALA A 72 -2.12 -16.88 5.63
N GLU A 73 -3.24 -16.24 5.95
CA GLU A 73 -4.13 -15.68 4.94
C GLU A 73 -3.71 -14.25 4.61
N PRO A 74 -3.82 -13.82 3.34
CA PRO A 74 -3.69 -12.41 3.00
C PRO A 74 -4.66 -11.58 3.84
N ASN A 75 -4.21 -10.38 4.22
CA ASN A 75 -5.02 -9.47 5.05
C ASN A 75 -6.20 -8.90 4.23
N LEU A 76 -7.24 -9.69 4.04
CA LEU A 76 -8.48 -9.29 3.40
C LEU A 76 -9.42 -8.66 4.45
N PRO A 77 -10.32 -7.76 4.04
CA PRO A 77 -11.38 -7.28 4.92
C PRO A 77 -12.29 -8.44 5.34
N ALA A 78 -12.62 -8.50 6.63
CA ALA A 78 -13.46 -9.57 7.18
C ALA A 78 -14.87 -9.56 6.58
N GLU A 79 -15.33 -8.40 6.15
CA GLU A 79 -16.65 -8.17 5.55
C GLU A 79 -16.83 -8.94 4.23
N LEU A 80 -15.76 -9.29 3.52
CA LEU A 80 -15.83 -10.11 2.31
C LEU A 80 -16.15 -11.59 2.61
N ALA A 81 -15.81 -12.05 3.80
CA ALA A 81 -16.06 -13.43 4.24
C ALA A 81 -17.32 -13.56 5.12
N ASP A 82 -17.99 -12.45 5.44
CA ASP A 82 -19.18 -12.43 6.28
C ASP A 82 -20.42 -12.86 5.49
N PRO A 83 -21.03 -14.03 5.78
CA PRO A 83 -22.20 -14.51 5.06
C PRO A 83 -23.41 -13.57 5.16
N SER A 84 -23.50 -12.78 6.23
CA SER A 84 -24.59 -11.81 6.38
C SER A 84 -24.48 -10.68 5.34
N LEU A 85 -23.28 -10.38 4.85
CA LEU A 85 -22.99 -9.30 3.90
C LEU A 85 -22.91 -9.80 2.45
N GLU A 86 -23.31 -11.05 2.17
CA GLU A 86 -23.28 -11.61 0.82
C GLU A 86 -24.01 -10.69 -0.18
N GLY A 87 -23.32 -10.36 -1.28
CA GLY A 87 -23.82 -9.44 -2.31
C GLY A 87 -23.86 -7.95 -1.89
N ARG A 88 -23.58 -7.61 -0.64
CA ARG A 88 -23.58 -6.24 -0.09
C ARG A 88 -22.20 -5.68 0.24
N ALA A 89 -21.22 -6.53 0.54
CA ALA A 89 -19.81 -6.16 0.63
C ALA A 89 -19.12 -6.37 -0.73
N LYS A 90 -18.59 -5.31 -1.34
CA LYS A 90 -17.97 -5.37 -2.67
C LYS A 90 -16.74 -4.48 -2.77
N CYS A 91 -15.65 -5.04 -3.28
CA CYS A 91 -14.47 -4.28 -3.68
C CYS A 91 -14.65 -3.68 -5.08
N SER A 92 -14.15 -2.46 -5.25
CA SER A 92 -13.96 -1.87 -6.57
C SER A 92 -12.79 -2.54 -7.30
N ILE A 93 -12.59 -2.16 -8.56
CA ILE A 93 -11.42 -2.57 -9.34
C ILE A 93 -10.15 -2.18 -8.58
N TRP A 94 -9.20 -3.10 -8.47
CA TRP A 94 -7.86 -2.83 -7.98
C TRP A 94 -7.10 -1.97 -8.99
N SER A 95 -6.47 -0.91 -8.49
CA SER A 95 -5.60 -0.03 -9.27
C SER A 95 -4.22 -0.02 -8.67
N HIS A 96 -3.22 0.35 -9.47
CA HIS A 96 -1.86 0.51 -8.99
C HIS A 96 -1.22 1.78 -9.53
N ARG A 97 -0.29 2.34 -8.76
CA ARG A 97 0.52 3.48 -9.18
C ARG A 97 1.85 3.50 -8.46
N ASP A 98 2.92 3.71 -9.21
CA ASP A 98 4.23 4.00 -8.64
C ASP A 98 4.27 5.46 -8.18
N VAL A 99 4.68 5.70 -6.95
CA VAL A 99 4.83 7.05 -6.38
C VAL A 99 6.30 7.33 -6.07
N PRO A 100 6.77 8.57 -6.32
CA PRO A 100 8.17 8.95 -6.17
C PRO A 100 8.52 9.28 -4.71
N TYR A 101 8.06 8.47 -3.77
CA TYR A 101 8.49 8.54 -2.36
C TYR A 101 8.50 7.15 -1.75
N GLY A 102 9.37 6.99 -0.76
CA GLY A 102 9.62 5.70 -0.11
C GLY A 102 8.45 5.20 0.73
N TRP A 103 8.48 3.90 1.00
CA TRP A 103 7.41 3.15 1.65
C TRP A 103 7.10 3.67 3.06
N GLU A 104 8.10 4.08 3.83
CA GLU A 104 7.90 4.65 5.16
C GLU A 104 7.10 5.95 5.12
N VAL A 105 7.41 6.84 4.17
CA VAL A 105 6.71 8.11 4.00
C VAL A 105 5.30 7.89 3.47
N ALA A 106 5.12 6.90 2.61
CA ALA A 106 3.81 6.51 2.10
C ALA A 106 2.90 5.97 3.22
N LEU A 107 3.42 5.11 4.09
CA LEU A 107 2.69 4.64 5.28
C LEU A 107 2.41 5.77 6.27
N GLU A 108 3.38 6.66 6.49
CA GLU A 108 3.22 7.79 7.41
C GLU A 108 2.10 8.72 6.97
N ASN A 109 2.06 9.06 5.68
CA ASN A 109 1.01 9.89 5.08
C ASN A 109 -0.39 9.36 5.40
N VAL A 110 -0.62 8.05 5.26
CA VAL A 110 -1.95 7.47 5.54
C VAL A 110 -2.24 7.26 7.03
N THR A 111 -1.27 7.50 7.91
CA THR A 111 -1.47 7.48 9.38
C THR A 111 -1.73 8.86 9.98
N ASP A 112 -1.61 9.92 9.19
CA ASP A 112 -1.90 11.28 9.59
C ASP A 112 -3.28 11.72 9.06
N PRO A 113 -4.35 11.71 9.87
CA PRO A 113 -5.65 12.18 9.42
C PRO A 113 -5.71 13.70 9.18
N ALA A 114 -4.80 14.50 9.75
CA ALA A 114 -4.87 15.95 9.71
C ALA A 114 -4.58 16.53 8.31
N HIS A 115 -3.69 15.89 7.54
CA HIS A 115 -3.39 16.35 6.18
C HIS A 115 -4.61 16.23 5.24
N VAL A 116 -5.57 15.35 5.54
CA VAL A 116 -6.65 15.00 4.61
C VAL A 116 -7.48 16.24 4.26
N ASP A 117 -7.90 17.00 5.27
CA ASP A 117 -8.73 18.20 5.07
C ASP A 117 -7.94 19.35 4.40
N VAL A 118 -6.61 19.31 4.44
CA VAL A 118 -5.72 20.37 3.96
C VAL A 118 -5.19 20.08 2.55
N SER A 119 -4.49 18.96 2.38
CA SER A 119 -3.85 18.57 1.13
C SER A 119 -4.90 18.25 0.07
N HIS A 120 -5.94 17.51 0.42
CA HIS A 120 -6.98 17.09 -0.53
C HIS A 120 -8.09 18.13 -0.74
N HIS A 121 -7.68 19.39 -0.85
CA HIS A 121 -8.56 20.52 -1.04
C HIS A 121 -9.37 20.43 -2.33
N ASN A 122 -10.66 20.78 -2.28
CA ASN A 122 -11.62 20.72 -3.38
C ASN A 122 -11.93 19.30 -3.90
N ILE A 123 -11.25 18.26 -3.41
CA ILE A 123 -11.58 16.86 -3.71
C ILE A 123 -12.28 16.21 -2.51
N VAL A 124 -11.73 16.38 -1.31
CA VAL A 124 -12.27 15.79 -0.06
C VAL A 124 -12.87 16.87 0.84
N ALA A 125 -12.19 18.01 0.97
CA ALA A 125 -12.56 19.04 1.94
C ALA A 125 -12.16 20.45 1.51
N ASN A 126 -12.54 21.45 2.31
CA ASN A 126 -12.08 22.82 2.18
C ASN A 126 -10.97 23.12 3.22
N ARG A 127 -9.72 23.32 2.77
CA ARG A 127 -8.57 23.57 3.66
C ARG A 127 -8.66 24.85 4.49
N TYR A 128 -9.57 25.75 4.16
CA TYR A 128 -9.77 27.00 4.89
C TYR A 128 -10.91 26.91 5.92
N GLU A 129 -11.77 25.89 5.82
CA GLU A 129 -13.00 25.81 6.63
C GLU A 129 -13.13 24.50 7.43
N ASP A 130 -12.66 23.38 6.87
CA ASP A 130 -12.88 22.05 7.43
C ASP A 130 -11.80 21.57 8.43
N PRO A 131 -10.52 22.01 8.37
CA PRO A 131 -9.53 21.63 9.38
C PRO A 131 -9.99 21.96 10.80
N CYS A 132 -9.86 20.99 11.69
CA CYS A 132 -10.32 21.09 13.08
C CYS A 132 -9.45 20.20 13.99
N PRO A 133 -9.56 20.33 15.32
CA PRO A 133 -8.92 19.40 16.23
C PRO A 133 -9.39 17.96 15.98
N ILE A 134 -8.46 17.01 16.02
CA ILE A 134 -8.72 15.58 15.83
C ILE A 134 -8.30 14.85 17.11
N GLU A 135 -9.23 14.12 17.71
CA GLU A 135 -8.93 13.20 18.81
C GLU A 135 -8.59 11.83 18.22
N ILE A 136 -7.46 11.26 18.66
CA ILE A 136 -7.04 9.91 18.29
C ILE A 136 -7.14 8.98 19.50
N ASP A 137 -7.92 7.91 19.34
CA ASP A 137 -7.98 6.80 20.30
C ASP A 137 -7.27 5.56 19.74
N LEU A 138 -6.26 5.09 20.45
CA LEU A 138 -5.42 3.96 20.04
C LEU A 138 -6.07 2.63 20.44
N VAL A 139 -6.99 2.17 19.59
CA VAL A 139 -7.76 0.91 19.74
C VAL A 139 -6.86 -0.32 19.91
N ARG A 140 -5.73 -0.39 19.18
CA ARG A 140 -4.73 -1.46 19.28
C ARG A 140 -3.34 -0.85 19.27
N LYS A 141 -2.57 -1.08 20.34
CA LYS A 141 -1.17 -0.62 20.45
C LYS A 141 -0.27 -1.31 19.42
N PRO A 142 0.83 -0.65 18.98
CA PRO A 142 1.82 -1.25 18.09
C PRO A 142 2.40 -2.56 18.61
N SER A 143 2.27 -3.60 17.80
CA SER A 143 2.87 -4.94 17.96
C SER A 143 3.58 -5.34 16.66
N ASN A 144 4.54 -6.26 16.75
CA ASN A 144 5.37 -6.64 15.60
C ASN A 144 4.53 -7.19 14.44
N ALA A 145 3.83 -8.31 14.66
CA ALA A 145 3.01 -8.95 13.63
C ALA A 145 1.62 -8.30 13.45
N GLY A 146 1.01 -7.81 14.53
CA GLY A 146 -0.37 -7.29 14.51
C GLY A 146 -0.51 -5.80 14.16
N GLY A 147 0.61 -5.10 13.93
CA GLY A 147 0.60 -3.65 13.67
C GLY A 147 -0.09 -2.86 14.76
N PHE A 148 -0.90 -1.87 14.37
CA PHE A 148 -1.67 -1.03 15.27
C PHE A 148 -2.99 -0.58 14.64
N LYS A 149 -3.91 -0.12 15.48
CA LYS A 149 -5.21 0.40 15.04
C LYS A 149 -5.59 1.61 15.88
N PHE A 150 -6.11 2.64 15.25
CA PHE A 150 -6.66 3.79 15.95
C PHE A 150 -7.95 4.29 15.30
N SER A 151 -8.76 5.00 16.08
CA SER A 151 -9.89 5.77 15.57
C SER A 151 -9.56 7.25 15.59
N ALA A 152 -10.08 8.01 14.63
CA ALA A 152 -9.89 9.45 14.52
C ALA A 152 -11.24 10.16 14.52
N LYS A 153 -11.44 11.04 15.49
CA LYS A 153 -12.67 11.82 15.65
C LYS A 153 -12.39 13.30 15.41
N HIS A 154 -12.98 13.82 14.35
CA HIS A 154 -12.89 15.24 13.98
C HIS A 154 -13.86 16.07 14.82
N LEU A 155 -13.35 17.03 15.60
CA LEU A 155 -14.14 17.89 16.50
C LEU A 155 -14.65 19.15 15.79
N ARG A 156 -15.37 18.95 14.67
CA ARG A 156 -15.90 20.04 13.85
C ARG A 156 -16.94 20.86 14.62
N LYS A 157 -16.77 22.18 14.64
CA LYS A 157 -17.73 23.15 15.21
C LYS A 157 -18.63 23.75 14.12
N ARG A 158 -19.24 22.90 13.30
CA ARG A 158 -20.18 23.32 12.22
C ARG A 158 -21.39 22.38 12.16
N PRO A 159 -22.51 22.81 11.55
CA PRO A 159 -23.63 21.91 11.28
C PRO A 159 -23.17 20.66 10.54
N ALA A 160 -23.74 19.51 10.92
CA ALA A 160 -23.45 18.25 10.26
C ALA A 160 -23.84 18.32 8.78
N LYS A 161 -22.87 18.08 7.90
CA LYS A 161 -23.07 17.90 6.46
C LYS A 161 -23.43 16.44 6.18
N LYS A 162 -24.03 16.19 5.00
CA LYS A 162 -24.26 14.82 4.51
C LYS A 162 -22.92 14.07 4.45
N GLY A 163 -22.82 12.96 5.18
CA GLY A 163 -21.57 12.19 5.32
C GLY A 163 -20.80 12.42 6.62
N ASP A 164 -21.23 13.37 7.46
CA ASP A 164 -20.76 13.48 8.84
C ASP A 164 -21.38 12.36 9.72
N GLY A 165 -20.72 12.06 10.85
CA GLY A 165 -21.18 11.04 11.81
C GLY A 165 -20.66 9.63 11.56
N GLY A 166 -19.82 9.42 10.54
CA GLY A 166 -19.06 8.19 10.37
C GLY A 166 -17.91 8.08 11.38
N VAL A 167 -17.68 6.88 11.92
CA VAL A 167 -16.50 6.57 12.73
C VAL A 167 -15.38 6.16 11.80
N VAL A 168 -14.27 6.89 11.81
CA VAL A 168 -13.09 6.59 10.98
C VAL A 168 -12.08 5.80 11.80
N THR A 169 -11.68 4.63 11.29
CA THR A 169 -10.64 3.79 11.87
C THR A 169 -9.53 3.53 10.86
N PHE A 170 -8.30 3.58 11.34
CA PHE A 170 -7.08 3.29 10.61
C PHE A 170 -6.49 2.00 11.19
N ASP A 171 -6.34 0.98 10.36
CA ASP A 171 -5.85 -0.34 10.76
C ASP A 171 -4.60 -0.67 9.92
N PHE A 172 -3.43 -0.44 10.51
CA PHE A 172 -2.16 -0.83 9.89
C PHE A 172 -1.92 -2.32 10.14
N LYS A 173 -1.83 -3.07 9.04
CA LYS A 173 -1.55 -4.49 9.01
C LYS A 173 -0.20 -4.72 8.33
N PRO A 174 0.85 -5.06 9.10
CA PRO A 174 2.17 -5.30 8.57
C PRO A 174 2.19 -6.41 7.50
N PRO A 175 3.18 -6.36 6.60
CA PRO A 175 4.20 -5.31 6.50
C PRO A 175 3.69 -4.07 5.75
N CYS A 176 2.66 -4.17 4.92
CA CYS A 176 2.47 -3.20 3.85
C CYS A 176 1.04 -2.70 3.67
N GLN A 177 0.11 -2.96 4.59
CA GLN A 177 -1.29 -2.68 4.34
C GLN A 177 -1.89 -1.69 5.34
N MET A 178 -2.70 -0.77 4.82
CA MET A 178 -3.54 0.14 5.59
C MET A 178 -5.01 -0.07 5.18
N HIS A 179 -5.88 -0.31 6.16
CA HIS A 179 -7.34 -0.21 5.98
C HIS A 179 -7.83 1.06 6.65
N ILE A 180 -8.37 2.00 5.87
CA ILE A 180 -9.03 3.20 6.37
C ILE A 180 -10.53 3.02 6.19
N LYS A 181 -11.22 2.71 7.28
CA LYS A 181 -12.66 2.42 7.26
C LYS A 181 -13.44 3.57 7.87
N THR A 182 -14.47 4.02 7.16
CA THR A 182 -15.52 4.91 7.68
C THR A 182 -16.80 4.11 7.82
N ALA A 183 -17.24 3.88 9.05
CA ALA A 183 -18.47 3.15 9.38
C ALA A 183 -19.58 4.11 9.79
N TYR A 184 -20.78 3.95 9.23
CA TYR A 184 -21.92 4.83 9.48
C TYR A 184 -22.98 4.18 10.38
N PRO A 185 -23.76 4.97 11.14
CA PRO A 185 -24.80 4.45 12.04
C PRO A 185 -25.88 3.60 11.34
N ASN A 186 -26.12 3.82 10.04
CA ASN A 186 -27.10 3.06 9.26
C ASN A 186 -26.58 1.69 8.77
N GLY A 187 -25.42 1.24 9.27
CA GLY A 187 -24.79 -0.04 8.91
C GLY A 187 -24.02 -0.04 7.59
N THR A 188 -23.96 1.08 6.87
CA THR A 188 -23.13 1.20 5.67
C THR A 188 -21.68 1.50 6.05
N SER A 189 -20.72 1.09 5.22
CA SER A 189 -19.33 1.51 5.41
C SER A 189 -18.54 1.59 4.10
N LEU A 190 -17.51 2.43 4.12
CA LEU A 190 -16.53 2.59 3.05
C LEU A 190 -15.15 2.26 3.62
N THR A 191 -14.38 1.39 2.97
CA THR A 191 -13.02 1.06 3.38
C THR A 191 -12.05 1.28 2.23
N LEU A 192 -11.05 2.13 2.42
CA LEU A 192 -9.89 2.22 1.53
C LEU A 192 -8.91 1.11 1.90
N LEU A 193 -8.61 0.25 0.93
CA LEU A 193 -7.64 -0.83 1.03
C LEU A 193 -6.40 -0.39 0.28
N ILE A 194 -5.29 -0.16 0.99
CA ILE A 194 -4.06 0.35 0.38
C ILE A 194 -2.91 -0.57 0.75
N ASN A 195 -2.26 -1.14 -0.26
CA ASN A 195 -1.03 -1.91 -0.11
C ASN A 195 0.16 -1.09 -0.65
N PHE A 196 1.26 -1.07 0.10
CA PHE A 196 2.47 -0.32 -0.19
C PHE A 196 3.61 -1.28 -0.53
N VAL A 197 3.91 -1.44 -1.81
CA VAL A 197 4.93 -2.38 -2.28
C VAL A 197 6.20 -1.60 -2.66
N PRO A 198 7.28 -1.64 -1.88
CA PRO A 198 8.51 -0.94 -2.22
C PRO A 198 9.11 -1.48 -3.53
N THR A 199 9.51 -0.59 -4.44
CA THR A 199 10.04 -0.98 -5.76
C THR A 199 11.53 -0.70 -5.89
N LYS A 200 11.99 0.43 -5.35
CA LYS A 200 13.40 0.82 -5.20
C LYS A 200 13.49 1.90 -4.12
N PRO A 201 14.69 2.21 -3.59
CA PRO A 201 14.83 3.30 -2.62
C PRO A 201 14.20 4.60 -3.15
N GLY A 202 13.37 5.24 -2.32
CA GLY A 202 12.65 6.45 -2.68
C GLY A 202 11.39 6.26 -3.53
N TRP A 203 10.97 5.01 -3.79
CA TRP A 203 9.80 4.71 -4.61
C TRP A 203 8.99 3.56 -4.04
N THR A 204 7.67 3.69 -4.18
CA THR A 204 6.70 2.69 -3.70
C THR A 204 5.60 2.54 -4.72
N ARG A 205 5.14 1.32 -4.92
CA ARG A 205 3.91 1.04 -5.65
C ARG A 205 2.75 1.00 -4.67
N LEU A 206 1.77 1.86 -4.89
CA LEU A 206 0.47 1.74 -4.25
C LEU A 206 -0.35 0.73 -5.05
N VAL A 207 -0.96 -0.25 -4.38
CA VAL A 207 -1.98 -1.14 -4.94
C VAL A 207 -3.23 -0.99 -4.10
N GLY A 208 -4.24 -0.33 -4.66
CA GLY A 208 -5.39 0.16 -3.92
C GLY A 208 -6.74 -0.28 -4.49
N SER A 209 -7.70 -0.51 -3.60
CA SER A 209 -9.11 -0.72 -3.92
C SER A 209 -9.99 -0.10 -2.83
N THR A 210 -11.26 0.12 -3.15
CA THR A 210 -12.27 0.62 -2.20
C THR A 210 -13.33 -0.45 -1.99
N MET A 211 -13.57 -0.84 -0.75
CA MET A 211 -14.66 -1.73 -0.38
C MET A 211 -15.86 -0.94 0.11
N LEU A 212 -17.02 -1.25 -0.45
CA LEU A 212 -18.31 -0.69 -0.08
C LEU A 212 -19.12 -1.78 0.63
N VAL A 213 -19.70 -1.45 1.77
CA VAL A 213 -20.68 -2.29 2.46
C VAL A 213 -22.03 -1.58 2.43
N GLN A 214 -23.00 -2.20 1.77
CA GLN A 214 -24.39 -1.77 1.77
C GLN A 214 -25.13 -2.30 3.00
N ASN A 215 -26.10 -1.56 3.51
CA ASN A 215 -27.00 -2.07 4.53
C ASN A 215 -28.09 -2.97 3.91
N GLU A 216 -28.97 -3.51 4.75
CA GLU A 216 -30.04 -4.45 4.32
C GLU A 216 -31.02 -3.83 3.32
N ARG A 217 -31.15 -2.50 3.31
CA ARG A 217 -31.99 -1.75 2.35
C ARG A 217 -31.29 -1.48 1.02
N GLY A 218 -30.04 -1.94 0.84
CA GLY A 218 -29.22 -1.67 -0.33
C GLY A 218 -28.67 -0.24 -0.40
N GLU A 219 -28.80 0.54 0.68
CA GLU A 219 -28.27 1.91 0.74
C GLU A 219 -26.74 1.87 0.69
N LYS A 220 -26.14 2.83 -0.01
CA LYS A 220 -24.69 2.98 -0.11
C LYS A 220 -24.18 3.99 0.94
N PRO A 221 -22.93 3.85 1.43
CA PRO A 221 -22.35 4.85 2.31
C PRO A 221 -22.26 6.21 1.61
N PRO A 222 -22.44 7.32 2.34
CA PRO A 222 -22.19 8.66 1.81
C PRO A 222 -20.67 8.88 1.58
N GLY A 223 -20.32 9.68 0.57
CA GLY A 223 -18.93 10.05 0.28
C GLY A 223 -18.25 9.21 -0.82
N PHE A 224 -17.19 9.78 -1.40
CA PHE A 224 -16.37 9.20 -2.49
C PHE A 224 -17.11 8.82 -3.79
N ALA A 225 -18.28 9.43 -4.04
CA ALA A 225 -19.17 9.10 -5.17
C ALA A 225 -18.50 9.12 -6.57
N LEU A 226 -17.42 9.88 -6.77
CA LEU A 226 -16.71 9.89 -8.06
C LEU A 226 -15.81 8.66 -8.25
N TYR A 227 -15.15 8.16 -7.20
CA TYR A 227 -14.26 6.99 -7.28
C TYR A 227 -14.95 5.67 -6.93
N SER A 228 -16.14 5.72 -6.32
CA SER A 228 -16.99 4.58 -6.02
C SER A 228 -18.15 4.39 -7.03
N ALA A 229 -18.32 5.34 -7.96
CA ALA A 229 -19.22 5.17 -9.10
C ALA A 229 -18.72 4.08 -10.05
N PRO A 230 -19.63 3.35 -10.74
CA PRO A 230 -19.25 2.39 -11.77
C PRO A 230 -18.78 3.12 -13.04
N LEU A 231 -17.63 3.79 -12.94
CA LEU A 231 -16.99 4.45 -14.08
C LEU A 231 -16.27 3.41 -14.95
N PRO A 232 -16.18 3.63 -16.28
CA PRO A 232 -15.30 2.85 -17.12
C PRO A 232 -13.88 2.84 -16.57
N ARG A 233 -13.20 1.69 -16.65
CA ARG A 233 -11.87 1.48 -16.06
C ARG A 233 -10.86 2.56 -16.47
N TRP A 234 -10.80 2.92 -17.75
CA TRP A 234 -9.90 3.94 -18.26
C TRP A 234 -10.15 5.33 -17.62
N LEU A 235 -11.41 5.69 -17.35
CA LEU A 235 -11.76 6.97 -16.74
C LEU A 235 -11.38 6.99 -15.26
N SER A 236 -11.60 5.88 -14.55
CA SER A 236 -11.12 5.73 -13.18
C SER A 236 -9.60 5.88 -13.10
N HIS A 237 -8.87 5.31 -14.06
CA HIS A 237 -7.41 5.41 -14.14
C HIS A 237 -6.94 6.83 -14.49
N LEU A 238 -7.68 7.57 -15.32
CA LEU A 238 -7.37 8.96 -15.65
C LEU A 238 -7.58 9.90 -14.46
N MET A 239 -8.60 9.66 -13.64
CA MET A 239 -8.97 10.52 -12.52
C MET A 239 -8.20 10.23 -11.23
N ALA A 240 -7.83 8.97 -10.97
CA ALA A 240 -7.12 8.56 -9.75
C ALA A 240 -5.84 9.38 -9.44
N PRO A 241 -5.00 9.78 -10.42
CA PRO A 241 -3.82 10.60 -10.17
C PRO A 241 -4.15 11.95 -9.54
N ALA A 242 -5.31 12.55 -9.84
CA ALA A 242 -5.67 13.87 -9.33
C ALA A 242 -5.69 13.91 -7.80
N PHE A 243 -6.07 12.81 -7.15
CA PHE A 243 -6.04 12.69 -5.69
C PHE A 243 -4.60 12.62 -5.15
N LEU A 244 -3.80 11.68 -5.67
CA LEU A 244 -2.41 11.45 -5.23
C LEU A 244 -1.47 12.61 -5.57
N HIS A 245 -1.77 13.38 -6.62
CA HIS A 245 -0.95 14.53 -7.01
C HIS A 245 -1.06 15.70 -6.03
N GLN A 246 -2.11 15.76 -5.20
CA GLN A 246 -2.32 16.88 -4.29
C GLN A 246 -1.32 16.94 -3.13
N ASP A 247 -0.73 15.81 -2.74
CA ASP A 247 0.21 15.71 -1.63
C ASP A 247 1.58 15.12 -2.00
N GLN A 248 1.69 14.42 -3.13
CA GLN A 248 2.93 13.79 -3.60
C GLN A 248 4.17 14.70 -3.58
N VAL A 249 4.02 16.00 -3.88
CA VAL A 249 5.15 16.94 -3.82
C VAL A 249 5.66 17.10 -2.38
N PHE A 250 4.77 17.21 -1.39
CA PHE A 250 5.17 17.32 0.00
C PHE A 250 5.88 16.05 0.46
N LEU A 251 5.34 14.88 0.12
CA LEU A 251 5.89 13.59 0.51
C LEU A 251 7.29 13.34 -0.08
N HIS A 252 7.48 13.67 -1.36
CA HIS A 252 8.77 13.55 -2.01
C HIS A 252 9.85 14.43 -1.36
N PHE A 253 9.53 15.71 -1.14
CA PHE A 253 10.48 16.65 -0.54
C PHE A 253 10.70 16.37 0.95
N GLN A 254 9.67 15.94 1.68
CA GLN A 254 9.78 15.52 3.08
C GLN A 254 10.79 14.37 3.22
N GLN A 255 10.71 13.35 2.36
CA GLN A 255 11.68 12.26 2.35
C GLN A 255 13.12 12.76 2.15
N ALA A 256 13.31 13.60 1.14
CA ALA A 256 14.63 14.14 0.80
C ALA A 256 15.21 15.00 1.93
N ILE A 257 14.37 15.82 2.58
CA ILE A 257 14.76 16.66 3.72
C ILE A 257 15.17 15.79 4.90
N LEU A 258 14.36 14.79 5.27
CA LEU A 258 14.65 13.90 6.39
C LEU A 258 15.93 13.12 6.18
N ARG A 259 16.13 12.57 4.98
CA ARG A 259 17.36 11.85 4.66
C ARG A 259 18.58 12.76 4.74
N LYS A 260 18.46 13.99 4.24
CA LYS A 260 19.53 14.99 4.28
C LYS A 260 19.87 15.40 5.72
N GLU A 261 18.87 15.57 6.58
CA GLU A 261 19.07 15.88 8.00
C GLU A 261 19.71 14.73 8.76
N GLU A 262 19.23 13.50 8.55
CA GLU A 262 19.78 12.29 9.14
C GLU A 262 21.26 12.13 8.78
N LEU A 263 21.62 12.26 7.50
CA LEU A 263 23.00 12.18 7.03
C LEU A 263 23.89 13.30 7.60
N LYS A 264 23.36 14.50 7.77
CA LYS A 264 24.12 15.66 8.28
C LYS A 264 24.34 15.64 9.79
N THR A 265 23.33 15.17 10.53
CA THR A 265 23.28 15.38 11.99
C THR A 265 23.31 14.08 12.78
N GLY A 266 23.12 12.92 12.12
CA GLY A 266 22.92 11.63 12.77
C GLY A 266 21.60 11.54 13.56
N LYS A 267 20.76 12.58 13.51
CA LYS A 267 19.51 12.64 14.25
C LYS A 267 18.42 11.87 13.53
N GLY A 268 17.74 10.99 14.24
CA GLY A 268 16.56 10.28 13.74
C GLY A 268 15.29 11.12 13.82
N TRP A 269 14.18 10.56 13.32
CA TRP A 269 12.87 11.22 13.20
C TRP A 269 12.39 11.95 14.47
N LYS A 270 12.65 11.40 15.67
CA LYS A 270 12.20 11.99 16.96
C LYS A 270 12.72 13.41 17.19
N GLN A 271 13.86 13.74 16.60
CA GLN A 271 14.51 15.03 16.78
C GLN A 271 14.26 15.97 15.59
N SER A 272 13.82 15.43 14.44
CA SER A 272 13.41 16.22 13.27
C SER A 272 11.94 16.62 13.32
N TYR A 273 11.08 15.80 13.91
CA TYR A 273 9.64 16.06 13.97
C TYR A 273 9.23 16.79 15.24
N TRP A 274 8.40 17.81 15.06
CA TRP A 274 7.65 18.43 16.15
C TRP A 274 6.18 18.01 16.05
N MET A 275 5.75 17.12 16.94
CA MET A 275 4.44 16.46 16.92
C MET A 275 3.72 16.65 18.27
N PRO A 276 3.25 17.87 18.59
CA PRO A 276 2.73 18.19 19.92
C PRO A 276 1.24 17.88 20.10
N THR A 277 0.53 17.45 19.06
CA THR A 277 -0.93 17.39 19.04
C THR A 277 -1.48 15.97 19.09
N GLU A 278 -2.75 15.84 19.48
CA GLU A 278 -3.46 14.56 19.49
C GLU A 278 -3.53 13.89 18.11
N SER A 279 -3.59 14.68 17.02
CA SER A 279 -3.57 14.17 15.64
C SER A 279 -2.28 13.45 15.27
N ASP A 280 -1.17 13.71 15.97
CA ASP A 280 0.12 13.11 15.64
C ASP A 280 0.27 11.67 16.15
N LYS A 281 -0.66 11.19 16.99
CA LYS A 281 -0.58 9.85 17.61
C LYS A 281 -0.50 8.71 16.60
N GLY A 282 -1.14 8.85 15.43
CA GLY A 282 -1.06 7.87 14.35
C GLY A 282 0.37 7.74 13.78
N THR A 283 0.98 8.88 13.44
CA THR A 283 2.38 8.96 13.01
C THR A 283 3.35 8.44 14.07
N VAL A 284 3.14 8.80 15.33
CA VAL A 284 3.95 8.30 16.46
C VAL A 284 3.83 6.77 16.59
N ALA A 285 2.63 6.21 16.42
CA ALA A 285 2.40 4.77 16.46
C ALA A 285 3.17 4.05 15.35
N LEU A 286 3.11 4.55 14.11
CA LEU A 286 3.86 4.00 12.98
C LEU A 286 5.37 4.07 13.22
N ARG A 287 5.88 5.25 13.58
CA ARG A 287 7.33 5.43 13.81
C ARG A 287 7.85 4.58 14.96
N SER A 288 7.04 4.40 16.01
CA SER A 288 7.36 3.48 17.11
C SER A 288 7.39 2.01 16.64
N TRP A 289 6.51 1.64 15.71
CA TRP A 289 6.52 0.31 15.10
C TRP A 289 7.77 0.10 14.22
N LEU A 290 8.13 1.08 13.37
CA LEU A 290 9.32 1.04 12.53
C LEU A 290 10.62 0.95 13.34
N VAL A 291 10.74 1.67 14.45
CA VAL A 291 11.92 1.58 15.33
C VAL A 291 12.12 0.16 15.89
N ARG A 292 11.03 -0.60 16.10
CA ARG A 292 11.09 -1.97 16.64
C ARG A 292 11.31 -3.03 15.57
N ASN A 293 10.78 -2.82 14.37
CA ASN A 293 10.73 -3.83 13.31
C ASN A 293 11.69 -3.55 12.15
N GLY A 294 12.30 -2.37 12.11
CA GLY A 294 13.16 -1.94 11.02
C GLY A 294 12.39 -1.41 9.82
N GLY A 295 13.17 -1.04 8.80
CA GLY A 295 12.68 -0.64 7.48
C GLY A 295 12.91 -1.72 6.44
N ILE A 296 13.05 -1.31 5.18
CA ILE A 296 13.28 -2.25 4.07
C ILE A 296 14.76 -2.60 4.01
N ASP A 297 15.05 -3.91 3.97
CA ASP A 297 16.39 -4.43 3.72
C ASP A 297 16.71 -4.38 2.23
N TRP A 298 17.19 -3.22 1.78
CA TRP A 298 17.57 -3.02 0.39
C TRP A 298 18.84 -3.79 0.05
N HIS A 299 18.85 -4.42 -1.12
CA HIS A 299 20.05 -5.07 -1.63
C HIS A 299 21.22 -4.06 -1.68
N PRO A 300 22.47 -4.42 -1.28
CA PRO A 300 23.59 -3.48 -1.19
C PRO A 300 23.94 -2.73 -2.49
N ALA A 301 23.55 -3.29 -3.64
CA ALA A 301 23.74 -2.65 -4.95
C ALA A 301 22.72 -1.54 -5.27
N CYS A 302 21.64 -1.41 -4.49
CA CYS A 302 20.65 -0.36 -4.69
C CYS A 302 21.22 0.99 -4.21
N SER A 303 21.11 2.03 -5.06
CA SER A 303 21.40 3.38 -4.60
C SER A 303 20.38 3.79 -3.54
N THR A 304 20.86 4.16 -2.36
CA THR A 304 20.05 4.72 -1.27
C THR A 304 20.08 6.25 -1.26
N ASP A 305 20.46 6.87 -2.38
CA ASP A 305 20.32 8.30 -2.58
C ASP A 305 18.84 8.66 -2.72
N LEU A 306 18.35 9.44 -1.76
CA LEU A 306 16.97 9.95 -1.71
C LEU A 306 16.93 11.45 -1.98
N ALA A 307 17.90 11.98 -2.73
CA ALA A 307 17.91 13.37 -3.15
C ALA A 307 16.61 13.75 -3.88
N ALA A 308 16.16 14.98 -3.64
CA ALA A 308 15.00 15.51 -4.32
C ALA A 308 15.25 15.59 -5.83
N MET A 309 14.22 15.24 -6.62
CA MET A 309 14.29 15.34 -8.07
C MET A 309 14.48 16.80 -8.49
N PRO A 310 15.46 17.09 -9.36
CA PRO A 310 15.68 18.46 -9.83
C PRO A 310 14.52 18.97 -10.70
N ASP A 311 13.91 18.07 -11.49
CA ASP A 311 12.73 18.39 -12.31
C ASP A 311 11.43 17.92 -11.64
N LYS A 312 10.65 18.88 -11.12
CA LYS A 312 9.37 18.62 -10.45
C LYS A 312 8.31 18.02 -11.38
N ARG A 313 8.44 18.17 -12.71
CA ARG A 313 7.48 17.60 -13.68
C ARG A 313 7.48 16.08 -13.61
N LEU A 314 8.62 15.47 -13.27
CA LEU A 314 8.75 14.01 -13.15
C LEU A 314 7.90 13.45 -12.00
N LEU A 315 7.57 14.25 -10.99
CA LEU A 315 6.66 13.81 -9.93
C LEU A 315 5.28 13.51 -10.52
N PHE A 316 4.81 14.34 -11.44
CA PHE A 316 3.47 14.27 -12.03
C PHE A 316 3.40 13.44 -13.32
N ASP A 317 4.46 12.69 -13.65
CA ASP A 317 4.52 11.84 -14.85
C ASP A 317 3.62 10.60 -14.72
N THR A 318 2.33 10.76 -15.04
CA THR A 318 1.34 9.67 -15.03
C THR A 318 1.70 8.56 -16.02
N TYR A 319 2.36 8.87 -17.13
CA TYR A 319 2.71 7.87 -18.13
C TYR A 319 3.64 6.81 -17.55
N ARG A 320 4.74 7.23 -16.92
CA ARG A 320 5.71 6.30 -16.33
C ARG A 320 5.23 5.67 -15.02
N THR A 321 4.43 6.40 -14.25
CA THR A 321 3.94 5.93 -12.94
C THR A 321 2.73 4.99 -13.03
N HIS A 322 2.07 4.92 -14.19
CA HIS A 322 0.90 4.07 -14.39
C HIS A 322 0.73 3.59 -15.84
N THR A 323 0.54 4.50 -16.81
CA THR A 323 0.09 4.14 -18.17
C THR A 323 0.96 3.09 -18.86
N ALA A 324 2.29 3.24 -18.80
CA ALA A 324 3.23 2.35 -19.48
C ALA A 324 3.18 0.89 -18.98
N GLN A 325 2.53 0.63 -17.84
CA GLN A 325 2.44 -0.69 -17.21
C GLN A 325 0.98 -1.15 -17.07
N CYS A 326 0.02 -0.37 -17.56
CA CYS A 326 -1.41 -0.65 -17.43
C CYS A 326 -1.96 -1.15 -18.77
N THR A 327 -2.46 -2.39 -18.81
CA THR A 327 -3.02 -2.97 -20.04
C THR A 327 -4.34 -2.32 -20.51
N SER A 328 -4.93 -1.46 -19.67
CA SER A 328 -6.21 -0.79 -19.97
C SER A 328 -6.05 0.66 -20.44
N CYS A 329 -4.86 1.24 -20.32
CA CYS A 329 -4.55 2.63 -20.70
C CYS A 329 -3.61 2.64 -21.90
#